data_AF-A0A5J5BXB4-F1
#
_entry.id   AF-A0A5J5BXB4-F1
#
_cell.length_a   1.000
_cell.length_b   1.000
_cell.length_c   1.000
_cell.angle_alpha   90.00
_cell.angle_beta   90.00
_cell.angle_gamma   90.00
#
_symmetry.space_group_name_H-M   'P 1'
#
loop_
_entity.id
_entity.type
_entity.pdbx_description
1 polymer ?
#
loop_
_entity_poly.entity_id
_entity_poly.type
_entity_poly.pdbx_seq_one_letter_code
_entity_poly.pdbx_strand_id
1 'polypeptide(L)'
;MATTVRPLLSLLTFLLSLSSLFVPSRSSIDSLVYGGCAQVKYVPNSPYESNLNSLLTSLVNSATYSAYNNYTIMGSGPQDVVYGLYQCRGDVAMPDCAMCVARSVSQLGLLCSQKCGGAVQLEGCFVKYDNATFLGVEDKTVVLKKCGPSIGYETEAMGRRDAVMAGLAGAGGPYRVGGTGDVQGVVQCVGDLNVSECQDCVSEAIGRLKSDCGTAVYGDIFLAKCYARYSTSGAPIYSKSHKDSSHDEATKTFAIILGLLAGVALIIIFLTFIIRKVFGK
;
A
#
# COMPACT_ATOMS: atom_id res chain seq x y z
N MET A 1 19.63 -8.93 -49.73
CA MET A 1 18.59 -8.62 -48.72
C MET A 1 18.80 -9.33 -47.38
N ALA A 2 20.05 -9.70 -47.00
CA ALA A 2 20.35 -10.52 -45.81
C ALA A 2 21.28 -9.83 -44.77
N THR A 3 21.73 -8.60 -45.04
CA THR A 3 22.74 -7.92 -44.21
C THR A 3 22.17 -6.93 -43.19
N THR A 4 20.89 -6.58 -43.27
CA THR A 4 20.20 -5.63 -42.37
C THR A 4 19.47 -6.29 -41.20
N VAL A 5 19.34 -7.62 -41.18
CA VAL A 5 18.54 -8.36 -40.17
C VAL A 5 19.30 -8.57 -38.85
N ARG A 6 20.63 -8.74 -38.90
CA ARG A 6 21.49 -8.94 -37.72
C ARG A 6 21.53 -7.75 -36.73
N PRO A 7 21.66 -6.47 -37.16
CA PRO A 7 21.67 -5.34 -36.22
C PRO A 7 20.30 -5.11 -35.56
N LEU A 8 19.21 -5.42 -36.27
CA LEU A 8 17.84 -5.28 -35.76
C LEU A 8 17.56 -6.29 -34.64
N LEU A 9 18.03 -7.53 -34.78
CA LEU A 9 17.86 -8.58 -33.78
C LEU A 9 18.67 -8.28 -32.51
N SER A 10 19.88 -7.71 -32.66
CA SER A 10 20.72 -7.30 -31.53
C SER A 10 20.17 -6.06 -30.80
N LEU A 11 19.50 -5.15 -31.51
CA LEU A 11 18.81 -4.01 -30.90
C LEU A 11 17.57 -4.48 -30.12
N LEU A 12 16.85 -5.47 -30.64
CA LEU A 12 15.68 -6.06 -29.99
C LEU A 12 16.06 -6.78 -28.69
N THR A 13 17.15 -7.56 -28.68
CA THR A 13 17.64 -8.21 -27.46
C THR A 13 18.15 -7.22 -26.41
N PHE A 14 18.78 -6.11 -26.83
CA PHE A 14 19.20 -5.03 -25.93
C PHE A 14 18.01 -4.26 -25.34
N LEU A 15 16.94 -4.04 -26.12
CA LEU A 15 15.71 -3.43 -25.63
C LEU A 15 14.96 -4.35 -24.65
N LEU A 16 15.00 -5.67 -24.87
CA LEU A 16 14.43 -6.70 -23.97
C LEU A 16 15.21 -6.87 -22.66
N SER A 17 16.53 -6.60 -22.66
CA SER A 17 17.32 -6.57 -21.42
C SER A 17 17.22 -5.23 -20.67
N LEU A 18 16.97 -4.12 -21.37
CA LEU A 18 16.68 -2.83 -20.72
C LEU A 18 15.32 -2.80 -20.01
N SER A 19 14.32 -3.53 -20.51
CA SER A 19 13.01 -3.64 -19.87
C SER A 19 13.02 -4.49 -18.59
N SER A 20 14.03 -5.34 -18.39
CA SER A 20 14.23 -6.11 -17.14
C SER A 20 14.93 -5.32 -16.02
N LEU A 21 15.43 -4.11 -16.31
CA LEU A 21 16.05 -3.22 -15.31
C LEU A 21 15.04 -2.22 -14.69
N PHE A 22 13.82 -2.14 -15.19
CA PHE A 22 12.74 -1.41 -14.53
C PHE A 22 12.11 -2.28 -13.44
N VAL A 23 12.77 -2.34 -12.28
CA VAL A 23 12.06 -2.69 -11.04
C VAL A 23 11.35 -1.41 -10.60
N PRO A 24 10.01 -1.29 -10.71
CA PRO A 24 9.32 -0.16 -10.13
C PRO A 24 9.63 -0.14 -8.63
N SER A 25 10.01 1.02 -8.11
CA SER A 25 10.16 1.27 -6.68
C SER A 25 8.84 0.93 -6.00
N ARG A 26 8.68 -0.30 -5.51
CA ARG A 26 7.49 -0.69 -4.74
C ARG A 26 7.50 0.17 -3.47
N SER A 27 6.60 1.14 -3.37
CA SER A 27 6.19 1.61 -2.05
C SER A 27 5.76 0.36 -1.27
N SER A 28 6.34 0.12 -0.09
CA SER A 28 6.07 -1.09 0.69
C SER A 28 4.60 -1.11 1.11
N ILE A 29 3.75 -1.78 0.32
CA ILE A 29 2.31 -1.97 0.58
C ILE A 29 2.05 -2.86 1.81
N ASP A 30 3.10 -3.48 2.32
CA ASP A 30 3.09 -4.47 3.38
C ASP A 30 3.60 -3.94 4.72
N SER A 31 4.06 -2.69 4.77
CA SER A 31 4.46 -2.04 6.02
C SER A 31 3.27 -1.91 6.97
N LEU A 32 3.46 -2.31 8.23
CA LEU A 32 2.44 -2.22 9.27
C LEU A 32 2.20 -0.75 9.65
N VAL A 33 0.95 -0.32 9.57
CA VAL A 33 0.49 1.00 10.02
C VAL A 33 -0.03 0.91 11.45
N TYR A 34 -1.00 0.01 11.69
CA TYR A 34 -1.47 -0.34 13.03
C TYR A 34 -2.07 -1.75 13.06
N GLY A 35 -2.15 -2.32 14.25
CA GLY A 35 -2.85 -3.57 14.52
C GLY A 35 -3.49 -3.53 15.91
N GLY A 36 -4.64 -4.18 16.08
CA GLY A 36 -5.36 -4.23 17.34
C GLY A 36 -6.26 -5.45 17.44
N CYS A 37 -6.47 -5.93 18.67
CA CYS A 37 -7.25 -7.13 18.93
C CYS A 37 -8.33 -6.88 19.96
N ALA A 38 -9.45 -7.60 19.83
CA ALA A 38 -10.49 -7.60 20.84
C ALA A 38 -9.99 -8.21 22.16
N GLN A 39 -10.63 -7.82 23.26
CA GLN A 39 -10.36 -8.40 24.57
C GLN A 39 -10.93 -9.82 24.68
N VAL A 40 -12.12 -10.03 24.11
CA VAL A 40 -12.83 -11.32 24.12
C VAL A 40 -12.03 -12.40 23.41
N LYS A 41 -11.96 -13.57 24.03
CA LYS A 41 -11.27 -14.75 23.52
C LYS A 41 -12.27 -15.83 23.15
N TYR A 42 -11.99 -16.55 22.07
CA TYR A 42 -12.74 -17.76 21.74
C TYR A 42 -12.07 -19.00 22.38
N VAL A 43 -12.82 -20.09 22.47
CA VAL A 43 -12.30 -21.37 22.97
C VAL A 43 -11.60 -22.11 21.83
N PRO A 44 -10.35 -22.59 21.99
CA PRO A 44 -9.69 -23.39 20.96
C PRO A 44 -10.50 -24.62 20.55
N ASN A 45 -10.46 -24.99 19.28
CA ASN A 45 -11.25 -26.03 18.62
C ASN A 45 -12.78 -25.81 18.70
N SER A 46 -13.22 -24.56 18.88
CA SER A 46 -14.64 -24.21 18.81
C SER A 46 -15.14 -24.08 17.36
N PRO A 47 -16.46 -24.14 17.13
CA PRO A 47 -17.04 -23.79 15.85
C PRO A 47 -16.66 -22.37 15.40
N TYR A 48 -16.55 -21.43 16.34
CA TYR A 48 -16.05 -20.07 16.07
C TYR A 48 -14.67 -20.08 15.40
N GLU A 49 -13.72 -20.85 15.92
CA GLU A 49 -12.37 -20.92 15.35
C GLU A 49 -12.39 -21.48 13.91
N SER A 50 -13.19 -22.53 13.68
CA SER A 50 -13.38 -23.07 12.33
C SER A 50 -13.98 -22.02 11.39
N ASN A 51 -15.01 -21.30 11.83
CA ASN A 51 -15.67 -20.26 11.05
C ASN A 51 -14.73 -19.08 10.77
N LEU A 52 -13.89 -18.70 11.73
CA LEU A 52 -12.87 -17.68 11.55
C LEU A 52 -11.84 -18.10 10.49
N ASN A 53 -11.37 -19.35 10.54
CA ASN A 53 -10.43 -19.87 9.54
C ASN A 53 -11.04 -19.88 8.13
N SER A 54 -12.32 -20.28 8.01
CA SER A 54 -13.07 -20.21 6.75
C SER A 54 -13.22 -18.76 6.26
N LEU A 55 -13.58 -17.83 7.14
CA LEU A 55 -13.69 -16.41 6.84
C LEU A 55 -12.37 -15.85 6.29
N LEU A 56 -11.27 -16.03 7.02
CA LEU A 56 -9.95 -15.51 6.64
C LEU A 56 -9.50 -16.08 5.28
N THR A 57 -9.77 -17.36 5.02
CA THR A 57 -9.52 -18.00 3.72
C THR A 57 -10.33 -17.35 2.60
N SER A 58 -11.62 -17.09 2.83
CA SER A 58 -12.49 -16.40 1.86
C SER A 58 -12.02 -14.98 1.55
N LEU A 59 -11.54 -14.23 2.54
CA LEU A 59 -10.98 -12.89 2.34
C LEU A 59 -9.75 -12.94 1.42
N VAL A 60 -8.81 -13.84 1.68
CA VAL A 60 -7.59 -13.99 0.85
C VAL A 60 -7.94 -14.39 -0.58
N ASN A 61 -8.82 -15.38 -0.76
CA ASN A 61 -9.21 -15.85 -2.10
C ASN A 61 -9.92 -14.75 -2.90
N SER A 62 -10.79 -13.99 -2.25
CA SER A 62 -11.54 -12.90 -2.90
C SER A 62 -10.66 -11.73 -3.34
N ALA A 63 -9.58 -11.43 -2.61
CA ALA A 63 -8.70 -10.30 -2.89
C ALA A 63 -7.97 -10.39 -4.25
N THR A 64 -8.00 -11.57 -4.89
CA THR A 64 -7.52 -11.76 -6.27
C THR A 64 -8.41 -11.07 -7.30
N TYR A 65 -9.69 -10.84 -6.97
CA TYR A 65 -10.71 -10.39 -7.92
C TYR A 65 -11.41 -9.09 -7.53
N SER A 66 -11.43 -8.73 -6.24
CA SER A 66 -11.96 -7.44 -5.79
C SER A 66 -11.00 -6.71 -4.85
N ALA A 67 -11.03 -5.37 -4.87
CA ALA A 67 -10.30 -4.53 -3.92
C ALA A 67 -11.02 -4.42 -2.56
N TYR A 68 -12.26 -4.85 -2.49
CA TYR A 68 -13.08 -4.88 -1.28
C TYR A 68 -14.04 -6.06 -1.33
N ASN A 69 -14.19 -6.75 -0.20
CA ASN A 69 -15.29 -7.67 0.01
C ASN A 69 -15.56 -7.84 1.50
N ASN A 70 -16.74 -8.32 1.83
CA ASN A 70 -17.12 -8.72 3.19
C ASN A 70 -17.75 -10.12 3.18
N TYR A 71 -17.66 -10.79 4.31
CA TYR A 71 -18.24 -12.10 4.53
C TYR A 71 -18.84 -12.16 5.93
N THR A 72 -19.93 -12.92 6.04
CA THR A 72 -20.50 -13.35 7.31
C THR A 72 -20.57 -14.86 7.28
N ILE A 73 -19.89 -15.53 8.21
CA ILE A 73 -20.01 -16.98 8.37
C ILE A 73 -20.97 -17.23 9.52
N MET A 74 -22.13 -17.78 9.19
CA MET A 74 -23.14 -18.16 10.17
C MET A 74 -22.70 -19.41 10.92
N GLY A 75 -22.96 -19.47 12.21
CA GLY A 75 -22.75 -20.67 13.03
C GLY A 75 -24.05 -21.22 13.60
N SER A 76 -23.95 -22.32 14.35
CA SER A 76 -25.09 -22.98 14.99
C SER A 76 -25.74 -22.12 16.10
N GLY A 77 -24.99 -21.17 16.65
CA GLY A 77 -25.53 -20.15 17.54
C GLY A 77 -24.82 -18.80 17.36
N PRO A 78 -25.33 -17.73 18.02
CA PRO A 78 -24.80 -16.37 17.88
C PRO A 78 -23.31 -16.25 18.24
N GLN A 79 -22.84 -17.05 19.20
CA GLN A 79 -21.44 -17.07 19.62
C GLN A 79 -20.46 -17.63 18.57
N ASP A 80 -20.97 -18.30 17.54
CA ASP A 80 -20.19 -18.92 16.47
C ASP A 80 -20.17 -18.08 15.19
N VAL A 81 -20.90 -16.95 15.15
CA VAL A 81 -20.98 -16.07 13.98
C VAL A 81 -19.71 -15.21 13.89
N VAL A 82 -19.16 -15.10 12.69
CA VAL A 82 -17.97 -14.28 12.42
C VAL A 82 -18.25 -13.34 11.26
N TYR A 83 -17.97 -12.05 11.47
CA TYR A 83 -18.04 -11.01 10.45
C TYR A 83 -16.62 -10.63 10.03
N GLY A 84 -16.40 -10.37 8.75
CA GLY A 84 -15.11 -9.93 8.27
C GLY A 84 -15.17 -9.14 6.98
N LEU A 85 -14.19 -8.28 6.78
CA LEU A 85 -13.96 -7.58 5.52
C LEU A 85 -12.47 -7.38 5.26
N TYR A 86 -12.16 -7.08 4.01
CA TYR A 86 -10.91 -6.45 3.64
C TYR A 86 -11.16 -5.25 2.73
N GLN A 87 -10.22 -4.31 2.73
CA GLN A 87 -10.20 -3.16 1.86
C GLN A 87 -8.76 -2.90 1.43
N CYS A 88 -8.43 -3.16 0.16
CA CYS A 88 -7.17 -2.73 -0.44
C CYS A 88 -7.22 -1.24 -0.78
N ARG A 89 -6.04 -0.61 -0.83
CA ARG A 89 -5.92 0.77 -1.28
C ARG A 89 -6.34 0.88 -2.75
N GLY A 90 -7.04 1.94 -3.12
CA GLY A 90 -7.74 2.00 -4.41
C GLY A 90 -6.84 2.08 -5.66
N ASP A 91 -5.54 2.27 -5.49
CA ASP A 91 -4.53 2.28 -6.55
C ASP A 91 -3.65 1.01 -6.58
N VAL A 92 -3.92 0.04 -5.71
CA VAL A 92 -3.16 -1.22 -5.63
C VAL A 92 -3.69 -2.21 -6.67
N ALA A 93 -2.80 -2.78 -7.47
CA ALA A 93 -3.14 -3.82 -8.44
C ALA A 93 -3.60 -5.10 -7.74
N MET A 94 -4.50 -5.86 -8.38
CA MET A 94 -5.11 -7.06 -7.77
C MET A 94 -4.13 -8.11 -7.23
N PRO A 95 -3.01 -8.44 -7.91
CA PRO A 95 -2.03 -9.38 -7.35
C PRO A 95 -1.36 -8.86 -6.06
N ASP A 96 -1.10 -7.55 -6.02
CA ASP A 96 -0.51 -6.87 -4.86
C ASP A 96 -1.54 -6.73 -3.71
N CYS A 97 -2.82 -6.53 -4.05
CA CYS A 97 -3.94 -6.56 -3.10
C CYS A 97 -4.05 -7.93 -2.42
N ALA A 98 -4.10 -9.01 -3.20
CA ALA A 98 -4.14 -10.37 -2.67
C ALA A 98 -2.95 -10.68 -1.74
N MET A 99 -1.74 -10.27 -2.14
CA MET A 99 -0.55 -10.41 -1.32
C MET A 99 -0.63 -9.60 -0.01
N CYS A 100 -1.14 -8.36 -0.07
CA CYS A 100 -1.32 -7.53 1.12
C CYS A 100 -2.32 -8.14 2.10
N VAL A 101 -3.46 -8.64 1.60
CA VAL A 101 -4.49 -9.28 2.43
C VAL A 101 -3.95 -10.55 3.07
N ALA A 102 -3.24 -11.40 2.32
CA ALA A 102 -2.60 -12.60 2.86
C ALA A 102 -1.58 -12.28 3.97
N ARG A 103 -0.78 -11.22 3.80
CA ARG A 103 0.15 -10.73 4.84
C ARG A 103 -0.59 -10.20 6.06
N SER A 104 -1.67 -9.45 5.87
CA SER A 104 -2.50 -8.94 6.97
C SER A 104 -3.13 -10.09 7.78
N VAL A 105 -3.64 -11.13 7.11
CA VAL A 105 -4.16 -12.34 7.77
C VAL A 105 -3.07 -13.06 8.55
N SER A 106 -1.85 -13.17 8.00
CA SER A 106 -0.71 -13.75 8.71
C SER A 106 -0.35 -12.95 9.96
N GLN A 107 -0.34 -11.61 9.87
CA GLN A 107 -0.10 -10.72 11.02
C GLN A 107 -1.21 -10.86 12.07
N LEU A 108 -2.48 -10.98 11.67
CA LEU A 108 -3.59 -11.21 12.59
C LEU A 108 -3.43 -12.52 13.38
N GLY A 109 -2.96 -13.60 12.74
CA GLY A 109 -2.68 -14.86 13.42
C GLY A 109 -1.61 -14.76 14.51
N LEU A 110 -0.61 -13.90 14.29
CA LEU A 110 0.47 -13.65 15.26
C LEU A 110 0.03 -12.68 16.38
N LEU A 111 -0.63 -11.58 16.03
CA LEU A 111 -1.01 -10.51 16.95
C LEU A 111 -2.24 -10.86 17.79
N CYS A 112 -3.25 -11.48 17.17
CA CYS A 112 -4.58 -11.68 17.73
C CYS A 112 -4.90 -13.17 17.96
N SER A 113 -3.92 -13.92 18.46
CA SER A 113 -4.11 -15.34 18.78
C SER A 113 -5.26 -15.55 19.76
N GLN A 114 -6.19 -16.43 19.41
CA GLN A 114 -7.38 -16.79 20.20
C GLN A 114 -8.31 -15.61 20.53
N LYS A 115 -8.31 -14.55 19.71
CA LYS A 115 -9.20 -13.40 19.90
C LYS A 115 -10.44 -13.48 19.01
N CYS A 116 -11.58 -13.06 19.53
CA CYS A 116 -12.82 -12.99 18.76
C CYS A 116 -12.81 -11.84 17.73
N GLY A 117 -11.93 -10.87 17.87
CA GLY A 117 -11.82 -9.78 16.91
C GLY A 117 -10.38 -9.35 16.72
N GLY A 118 -10.09 -8.86 15.53
CA GLY A 118 -8.77 -8.37 15.16
C GLY A 118 -8.85 -7.45 13.95
N ALA A 119 -8.00 -6.43 13.92
CA ALA A 119 -7.86 -5.52 12.80
C ALA A 119 -6.38 -5.24 12.53
N VAL A 120 -5.98 -5.26 11.26
CA VAL A 120 -4.64 -4.89 10.80
C VAL A 120 -4.77 -3.94 9.61
N GLN A 121 -4.08 -2.82 9.68
CA GLN A 121 -3.85 -1.90 8.57
C GLN A 121 -2.39 -1.99 8.15
N LEU A 122 -2.17 -2.45 6.92
CA LEU A 122 -0.92 -2.26 6.20
C LEU A 122 -1.05 -1.07 5.25
N GLU A 123 0.06 -0.57 4.72
CA GLU A 123 0.07 0.55 3.77
C GLU A 123 -0.79 0.31 2.51
N GLY A 124 -0.99 -0.95 2.11
CA GLY A 124 -1.77 -1.33 0.94
C GLY A 124 -3.17 -1.90 1.23
N CYS A 125 -3.51 -2.25 2.46
CA CYS A 125 -4.80 -2.88 2.76
C CYS A 125 -5.15 -2.87 4.26
N PHE A 126 -6.45 -3.01 4.51
CA PHE A 126 -7.06 -3.18 5.82
C PHE A 126 -7.78 -4.52 5.88
N VAL A 127 -7.63 -5.26 6.97
CA VAL A 127 -8.39 -6.48 7.25
C VAL A 127 -8.94 -6.41 8.67
N LYS A 128 -10.24 -6.66 8.83
CA LYS A 128 -10.89 -6.72 10.15
C LYS A 128 -11.84 -7.91 10.21
N TYR A 129 -11.83 -8.59 11.35
CA TYR A 129 -12.87 -9.54 11.74
C TYR A 129 -13.34 -9.28 13.17
N ASP A 130 -14.55 -9.73 13.48
CA ASP A 130 -15.15 -9.61 14.81
C ASP A 130 -16.32 -10.59 14.98
N ASN A 131 -16.67 -10.89 16.23
CA ASN A 131 -17.89 -11.66 16.56
C ASN A 131 -19.12 -10.75 16.76
N ALA A 132 -18.90 -9.46 16.95
CA ALA A 132 -19.95 -8.44 16.91
C ALA A 132 -20.09 -7.85 15.51
N THR A 133 -21.31 -7.52 15.09
CA THR A 133 -21.52 -6.89 13.78
C THR A 133 -20.91 -5.48 13.74
N PHE A 134 -20.21 -5.18 12.64
CA PHE A 134 -19.65 -3.86 12.33
C PHE A 134 -19.80 -3.49 10.85
N LEU A 135 -20.44 -4.35 10.06
CA LEU A 135 -20.63 -4.16 8.62
C LEU A 135 -21.75 -3.15 8.38
N GLY A 136 -21.49 -2.12 7.55
CA GLY A 136 -22.46 -1.07 7.25
C GLY A 136 -22.76 -0.14 8.43
N VAL A 137 -21.88 -0.10 9.43
CA VAL A 137 -22.02 0.77 10.61
C VAL A 137 -20.95 1.85 10.55
N GLU A 138 -21.36 3.12 10.54
CA GLU A 138 -20.42 4.24 10.63
C GLU A 138 -19.67 4.21 11.96
N ASP A 139 -18.34 4.35 11.91
CA ASP A 139 -17.49 4.50 13.09
C ASP A 139 -16.33 5.47 12.80
N LYS A 140 -16.38 6.62 13.48
CA LYS A 140 -15.42 7.72 13.38
C LYS A 140 -14.41 7.74 14.53
N THR A 141 -14.31 6.66 15.29
CA THR A 141 -13.33 6.54 16.38
C THR A 141 -11.92 6.64 15.82
N VAL A 142 -11.09 7.51 16.41
CA VAL A 142 -9.68 7.67 16.02
C VAL A 142 -8.90 6.42 16.44
N VAL A 143 -8.33 5.71 15.47
CA VAL A 143 -7.51 4.51 15.70
C VAL A 143 -6.02 4.84 15.70
N LEU A 144 -5.58 5.67 14.76
CA LEU A 144 -4.20 6.14 14.68
C LEU A 144 -4.17 7.61 14.33
N LYS A 145 -3.29 8.33 15.02
CA LYS A 145 -2.89 9.69 14.68
C LYS A 145 -1.37 9.75 14.62
N LYS A 146 -0.84 10.28 13.53
CA LYS A 146 0.59 10.56 13.43
C LYS A 146 0.84 11.85 12.65
N CYS A 147 1.56 12.78 13.26
CA CYS A 147 1.98 14.02 12.62
C CYS A 147 3.49 14.02 12.44
N GLY A 148 3.95 14.59 11.33
CA GLY A 148 5.36 14.82 11.07
C GLY A 148 5.94 16.00 11.87
N PRO A 149 7.23 16.31 11.64
CA PRO A 149 7.86 17.52 12.18
C PRO A 149 7.07 18.77 11.81
N SER A 150 7.01 19.71 12.75
CA SER A 150 6.39 21.02 12.52
C SER A 150 7.34 21.93 11.74
N ILE A 151 6.81 22.66 10.76
CA ILE A 151 7.51 23.74 10.04
C ILE A 151 7.10 25.13 10.54
N GLY A 152 6.36 25.20 11.65
CA GLY A 152 5.82 26.45 12.17
C GLY A 152 4.61 26.95 11.37
N TYR A 153 4.35 28.25 11.45
CA TYR A 153 3.20 28.91 10.82
C TYR A 153 3.56 29.46 9.45
N GLU A 154 3.41 28.63 8.42
CA GLU A 154 3.55 29.04 7.04
C GLU A 154 2.18 29.07 6.36
N THR A 155 1.57 30.26 6.30
CA THR A 155 0.17 30.45 5.87
C THR A 155 -0.10 29.94 4.47
N GLU A 156 0.84 30.08 3.55
CA GLU A 156 0.69 29.63 2.16
C GLU A 156 0.73 28.10 2.04
N ALA A 157 1.67 27.43 2.72
CA ALA A 157 1.74 25.98 2.74
C ALA A 157 0.51 25.35 3.41
N MET A 158 0.07 25.92 4.54
CA MET A 158 -1.17 25.52 5.22
C MET A 158 -2.39 25.73 4.34
N GLY A 159 -2.48 26.88 3.66
CA GLY A 159 -3.58 27.19 2.74
C GLY A 159 -3.65 26.20 1.57
N ARG A 160 -2.50 25.84 0.98
CA ARG A 160 -2.43 24.82 -0.08
C ARG A 160 -2.87 23.45 0.40
N ARG A 161 -2.43 23.03 1.59
CA ARG A 161 -2.89 21.77 2.20
C ARG A 161 -4.39 21.79 2.45
N ASP A 162 -4.91 22.84 3.08
CA ASP A 162 -6.33 22.95 3.42
C ASP A 162 -7.19 22.91 2.16
N ALA A 163 -6.74 23.55 1.07
CA ALA A 163 -7.41 23.49 -0.23
C ALA A 163 -7.41 22.06 -0.83
N VAL A 164 -6.27 21.35 -0.79
CA VAL A 164 -6.18 19.95 -1.26
C VAL A 164 -7.13 19.05 -0.46
N MET A 165 -7.08 19.12 0.87
CA MET A 165 -7.92 18.27 1.71
C MET A 165 -9.40 18.63 1.58
N ALA A 166 -9.77 19.90 1.46
CA ALA A 166 -11.14 20.31 1.18
C ALA A 166 -11.66 19.75 -0.15
N GLY A 167 -10.83 19.70 -1.19
CA GLY A 167 -11.16 19.05 -2.46
C GLY A 167 -11.44 17.55 -2.29
N LEU A 168 -10.69 16.87 -1.42
CA LEU A 168 -10.86 15.44 -1.13
C LEU A 168 -12.07 15.13 -0.23
N ALA A 169 -12.57 16.11 0.53
CA ALA A 169 -13.81 15.97 1.30
C ALA A 169 -15.07 15.95 0.42
N GLY A 170 -14.98 16.44 -0.81
CA GLY A 170 -16.11 16.50 -1.75
C GLY A 170 -16.63 15.13 -2.19
N ALA A 171 -17.79 15.09 -2.83
CA ALA A 171 -18.40 13.86 -3.33
C ALA A 171 -17.48 13.13 -4.32
N GLY A 172 -17.39 11.80 -4.19
CA GLY A 172 -16.57 10.96 -5.05
C GLY A 172 -16.59 9.50 -4.62
N GLY A 173 -15.76 8.69 -5.28
CA GLY A 173 -15.58 7.28 -4.92
C GLY A 173 -14.92 7.10 -3.55
N PRO A 174 -14.85 5.85 -3.05
CA PRO A 174 -14.32 5.56 -1.72
C PRO A 174 -12.81 5.79 -1.60
N TYR A 175 -12.06 5.88 -2.70
CA TYR A 175 -10.63 6.22 -2.72
C TYR A 175 -10.44 7.49 -3.55
N ARG A 176 -9.82 8.52 -2.97
CA ARG A 176 -9.58 9.81 -3.64
C ARG A 176 -8.17 10.29 -3.35
N VAL A 177 -7.52 10.79 -4.39
CA VAL A 177 -6.17 11.37 -4.35
C VAL A 177 -6.20 12.75 -4.98
N GLY A 178 -5.37 13.66 -4.48
CA GLY A 178 -5.33 15.04 -4.96
C GLY A 178 -4.06 15.73 -4.51
N GLY A 179 -3.70 16.81 -5.19
CA GLY A 179 -2.48 17.54 -4.84
C GLY A 179 -2.34 18.85 -5.60
N THR A 180 -1.52 19.74 -5.05
CA THR A 180 -1.14 21.02 -5.67
C THR A 180 0.25 21.42 -5.22
N GLY A 181 1.10 21.81 -6.16
CA GLY A 181 2.51 22.12 -5.89
C GLY A 181 3.22 20.95 -5.21
N ASP A 182 3.68 21.17 -3.99
CA ASP A 182 4.37 20.21 -3.14
C ASP A 182 3.44 19.40 -2.23
N VAL A 183 2.14 19.69 -2.18
CA VAL A 183 1.20 18.99 -1.29
C VAL A 183 0.49 17.86 -2.03
N GLN A 184 0.48 16.68 -1.43
CA GLN A 184 -0.33 15.53 -1.84
C GLN A 184 -1.22 15.09 -0.70
N GLY A 185 -2.43 14.66 -1.02
CA GLY A 185 -3.41 14.14 -0.09
C GLY A 185 -4.07 12.88 -0.62
N VAL A 186 -4.42 11.98 0.29
CA VAL A 186 -5.17 10.75 0.02
C VAL A 186 -6.21 10.54 1.10
N VAL A 187 -7.41 10.13 0.69
CA VAL A 187 -8.47 9.72 1.60
C VAL A 187 -9.07 8.40 1.13
N GLN A 188 -9.49 7.58 2.07
CA GLN A 188 -10.17 6.35 1.75
C GLN A 188 -11.21 5.95 2.78
N CYS A 189 -12.36 5.48 2.31
CA CYS A 189 -13.39 4.81 3.12
C CYS A 189 -13.28 3.29 2.98
N VAL A 190 -13.67 2.56 4.03
CA VAL A 190 -13.94 1.13 3.92
C VAL A 190 -15.22 0.95 3.11
N GLY A 191 -15.20 0.01 2.16
CA GLY A 191 -16.25 -0.16 1.16
C GLY A 191 -17.62 -0.62 1.68
N ASP A 192 -17.76 -0.85 2.99
CA ASP A 192 -19.05 -1.16 3.60
C ASP A 192 -19.86 0.08 3.99
N LEU A 193 -19.27 1.28 3.91
CA LEU A 193 -19.99 2.54 4.11
C LEU A 193 -20.77 2.96 2.85
N ASN A 194 -21.94 3.57 3.07
CA ASN A 194 -22.64 4.26 1.99
C ASN A 194 -21.96 5.61 1.63
N VAL A 195 -22.45 6.27 0.57
CA VAL A 195 -21.83 7.50 0.06
C VAL A 195 -21.82 8.63 1.10
N SER A 196 -22.91 8.81 1.85
CA SER A 196 -23.01 9.86 2.88
C SER A 196 -22.09 9.57 4.05
N GLU A 197 -22.12 8.35 4.57
CA GLU A 197 -21.25 7.92 5.67
C GLU A 197 -19.78 8.03 5.32
N CYS A 198 -19.41 7.70 4.08
CA CYS A 198 -18.04 7.86 3.60
C CYS A 198 -17.62 9.35 3.57
N GLN A 199 -18.51 10.23 3.10
CA GLN A 199 -18.26 11.67 3.08
C GLN A 199 -18.13 12.24 4.49
N ASP A 200 -19.01 11.83 5.41
CA ASP A 200 -19.00 12.28 6.81
C ASP A 200 -17.75 11.79 7.55
N CYS A 201 -17.37 10.52 7.37
CA CYS A 201 -16.15 9.96 7.95
C CYS A 201 -14.90 10.68 7.46
N VAL A 202 -14.77 10.89 6.15
CA VAL A 202 -13.60 11.56 5.56
C VAL A 202 -13.54 13.03 5.99
N SER A 203 -14.69 13.71 6.11
CA SER A 203 -14.75 15.08 6.61
C SER A 203 -14.25 15.19 8.06
N GLU A 204 -14.63 14.25 8.93
CA GLU A 204 -14.10 14.17 10.29
C GLU A 204 -12.58 13.93 10.29
N ALA A 205 -12.10 12.97 9.50
CA ALA A 205 -10.67 12.66 9.42
C ALA A 205 -9.85 13.87 8.94
N ILE A 206 -10.37 14.65 7.99
CA ILE A 206 -9.76 15.89 7.50
C ILE A 206 -9.79 16.99 8.57
N GLY A 207 -10.90 17.14 9.29
CA GLY A 207 -11.00 18.09 10.42
C GLY A 207 -9.96 17.80 11.51
N ARG A 208 -9.75 16.51 11.81
CA ARG A 208 -8.69 16.03 12.71
C ARG A 208 -7.30 16.35 12.17
N LEU A 209 -7.03 16.10 10.89
CA LEU A 209 -5.74 16.45 10.28
C LEU A 209 -5.41 17.94 10.45
N LYS A 210 -6.39 18.81 10.20
CA LYS A 210 -6.21 20.26 10.32
C LYS A 210 -5.96 20.71 11.77
N SER A 211 -6.73 20.17 12.71
CA SER A 211 -6.63 20.55 14.13
C SER A 211 -5.40 19.96 14.82
N ASP A 212 -5.08 18.70 14.54
CA ASP A 212 -4.00 17.98 15.22
C ASP A 212 -2.63 18.10 14.53
N CYS A 213 -2.60 18.08 13.20
CA CYS A 213 -1.36 18.10 12.41
C CYS A 213 -1.16 19.42 11.65
N GLY A 214 -1.87 20.49 12.03
CA GLY A 214 -1.96 21.75 11.28
C GLY A 214 -0.64 22.43 10.92
N THR A 215 0.46 22.16 11.63
CA THR A 215 1.80 22.73 11.34
C THR A 215 2.80 21.70 10.83
N ALA A 216 2.39 20.44 10.65
CA ALA A 216 3.28 19.35 10.29
C ALA A 216 3.49 19.22 8.77
N VAL A 217 4.65 18.70 8.37
CA VAL A 217 4.94 18.39 6.95
C VAL A 217 4.21 17.17 6.41
N TYR A 218 3.69 16.32 7.29
CA TYR A 218 2.75 15.25 6.93
C TYR A 218 1.81 14.99 8.09
N GLY A 219 0.66 14.39 7.81
CA GLY A 219 -0.29 13.96 8.81
C GLY A 219 -1.05 12.73 8.35
N ASP A 220 -1.22 11.79 9.27
CA ASP A 220 -1.97 10.55 9.11
C ASP A 220 -3.07 10.51 10.18
N ILE A 221 -4.33 10.49 9.76
CA ILE A 221 -5.48 10.22 10.63
C ILE A 221 -6.21 9.00 10.09
N PHE A 222 -6.23 7.93 10.88
CA PHE A 222 -7.04 6.75 10.61
C PHE A 222 -8.17 6.69 11.63
N LEU A 223 -9.39 6.74 11.13
CA LEU A 223 -10.60 6.40 11.87
C LEU A 223 -10.93 4.92 11.63
N ALA A 224 -11.89 4.38 12.38
CA ALA A 224 -12.27 2.98 12.27
C ALA A 224 -12.79 2.58 10.87
N LYS A 225 -13.41 3.52 10.13
CA LYS A 225 -14.00 3.27 8.80
C LYS A 225 -13.45 4.11 7.65
N CYS A 226 -12.51 5.00 7.90
CA CYS A 226 -11.86 5.76 6.84
C CYS A 226 -10.52 6.33 7.33
N TYR A 227 -9.73 6.85 6.40
CA TYR A 227 -8.54 7.61 6.74
C TYR A 227 -8.39 8.84 5.84
N ALA A 228 -7.62 9.80 6.34
CA ALA A 228 -7.11 10.93 5.58
C ALA A 228 -5.63 11.10 5.87
N ARG A 229 -4.83 11.29 4.82
CA ARG A 229 -3.39 11.52 4.93
C ARG A 229 -2.98 12.66 4.01
N TYR A 230 -1.97 13.41 4.40
CA TYR A 230 -1.29 14.36 3.50
C TYR A 230 0.21 14.35 3.75
N SER A 231 0.97 14.78 2.74
CA SER A 231 2.41 15.01 2.82
C SER A 231 2.82 16.18 1.94
N THR A 232 3.86 16.91 2.34
CA THR A 232 4.54 17.91 1.50
C THR A 232 5.87 17.36 0.95
N SER A 233 6.34 17.88 -0.19
CA SER A 233 7.65 17.53 -0.76
C SER A 233 8.78 17.76 0.25
N GLY A 234 9.47 16.69 0.65
CA GLY A 234 10.50 16.70 1.69
C GLY A 234 10.14 15.92 2.96
N ALA A 235 8.87 15.54 3.12
CA ALA A 235 8.52 14.49 4.06
C ALA A 235 9.13 13.16 3.57
N PRO A 236 9.88 12.41 4.41
CA PRO A 236 10.36 11.10 4.01
C PRO A 236 9.14 10.22 3.71
N ILE A 237 8.97 9.84 2.44
CA ILE A 237 8.10 8.74 2.05
C ILE A 237 8.54 7.55 2.90
N TYR A 238 7.66 7.10 3.79
CA TYR A 238 7.93 6.11 4.84
C TYR A 238 8.82 4.97 4.34
N SER A 239 10.09 5.06 4.69
CA SER A 239 11.07 3.99 4.58
C SER A 239 12.11 4.19 5.69
N LYS A 240 11.75 3.76 6.89
CA LYS A 240 12.73 3.30 7.88
C LYS A 240 12.05 2.42 8.91
N SER A 241 11.90 1.15 8.55
CA SER A 241 11.93 0.09 9.54
C SER A 241 13.38 -0.29 9.81
N HIS A 242 13.59 -0.77 11.02
CA HIS A 242 14.83 -1.04 11.73
C HIS A 242 16.02 -1.52 10.91
N LYS A 243 17.16 -0.97 11.33
CA LYS A 243 18.54 -1.36 11.06
C LYS A 243 18.70 -2.88 11.26
N ASP A 244 18.72 -3.62 10.17
CA ASP A 244 19.49 -4.86 10.09
C ASP A 244 20.32 -4.84 8.80
N SER A 245 21.56 -5.27 8.97
CA SER A 245 22.67 -5.03 8.06
C SER A 245 22.60 -5.91 6.82
N SER A 246 22.02 -5.41 5.72
CA SER A 246 22.40 -5.82 4.36
C SER A 246 21.66 -4.97 3.33
N HIS A 247 22.33 -3.98 2.73
CA HIS A 247 22.18 -3.65 1.30
C HIS A 247 23.12 -2.47 0.96
N ASP A 248 24.41 -2.75 0.98
CA ASP A 248 25.39 -2.06 0.12
C ASP A 248 25.60 -2.86 -1.18
N GLU A 249 24.58 -3.63 -1.60
CA GLU A 249 24.65 -4.55 -2.73
C GLU A 249 23.92 -4.00 -3.96
N ALA A 250 22.86 -3.20 -3.80
CA ALA A 250 22.12 -2.68 -4.95
C ALA A 250 22.90 -1.60 -5.71
N THR A 251 23.55 -0.68 -4.98
CA THR A 251 24.37 0.38 -5.56
C THR A 251 25.69 -0.16 -6.13
N LYS A 252 26.32 -1.15 -5.46
CA LYS A 252 27.48 -1.87 -6.00
C LYS A 252 27.14 -2.66 -7.25
N THR A 253 25.99 -3.35 -7.26
CA THR A 253 25.53 -4.13 -8.43
C THR A 253 25.30 -3.22 -9.63
N PHE A 254 24.72 -2.03 -9.46
CA PHE A 254 24.55 -1.05 -10.54
C PHE A 254 25.88 -0.55 -11.10
N ALA A 255 26.86 -0.25 -10.24
CA ALA A 255 28.18 0.20 -10.69
C ALA A 255 28.95 -0.89 -11.46
N ILE A 256 28.84 -2.17 -11.03
CA ILE A 256 29.45 -3.31 -11.71
C ILE A 256 28.80 -3.55 -13.07
N ILE A 257 27.47 -3.45 -13.17
CA ILE A 257 26.74 -3.62 -14.43
C ILE A 257 27.12 -2.54 -15.45
N LEU A 258 27.19 -1.27 -15.02
CA LEU A 258 27.62 -0.17 -15.90
C LEU A 258 29.08 -0.35 -16.37
N GLY A 259 29.97 -0.80 -15.48
CA GLY A 259 31.36 -1.10 -15.82
C GLY A 259 31.49 -2.25 -16.84
N LEU A 260 30.73 -3.33 -16.66
CA LEU A 260 30.72 -4.46 -17.57
C LEU A 260 30.15 -4.09 -18.95
N LEU A 261 29.06 -3.30 -19.00
CA LEU A 261 28.48 -2.83 -20.26
C LEU A 261 29.45 -1.93 -21.04
N ALA A 262 30.14 -1.02 -20.36
CA ALA A 262 31.16 -0.18 -20.98
C ALA A 262 32.35 -1.00 -21.50
N GLY A 263 32.81 -1.99 -20.72
CA GLY A 263 33.90 -2.90 -21.11
C GLY A 263 33.55 -3.73 -22.34
N VAL A 264 32.35 -4.32 -22.38
CA VAL A 264 31.87 -5.10 -23.52
C VAL A 264 31.74 -4.23 -24.77
N ALA A 265 31.24 -3.00 -24.65
CA ALA A 265 31.15 -2.07 -25.77
C ALA A 265 32.53 -1.74 -26.36
N LEU A 266 33.54 -1.50 -25.53
CA LEU A 266 34.92 -1.24 -25.98
C LEU A 266 35.54 -2.46 -26.68
N ILE A 267 35.29 -3.67 -26.18
CA ILE A 267 35.78 -4.91 -26.80
C ILE A 267 35.12 -5.11 -28.18
N ILE A 268 33.82 -4.84 -28.32
CA ILE A 268 33.13 -4.94 -29.62
C ILE A 268 33.70 -3.93 -30.62
N ILE A 269 33.98 -2.69 -30.20
CA ILE A 269 34.60 -1.65 -31.04
C ILE A 269 36.01 -2.08 -31.49
N PHE A 270 36.79 -2.65 -30.57
CA PHE A 270 38.14 -3.10 -30.88
C PHE A 270 38.15 -4.31 -31.85
N LEU A 271 37.27 -5.28 -31.61
CA LEU A 271 37.13 -6.44 -32.50
C LEU A 271 36.61 -6.05 -33.88
N THR A 272 35.67 -5.10 -33.97
CA THR A 272 35.20 -4.59 -35.28
C THR A 272 36.30 -3.84 -36.02
N PHE A 273 37.18 -3.12 -35.32
CA PHE A 273 38.36 -2.48 -35.92
C PHE A 273 39.38 -3.50 -36.42
N ILE A 274 39.68 -4.55 -35.65
CA ILE A 274 40.57 -5.64 -36.07
C ILE A 274 40.00 -6.39 -37.27
N ILE A 275 38.71 -6.76 -37.22
CA ILE A 275 38.06 -7.48 -38.33
C ILE A 275 38.06 -6.62 -39.60
N ARG A 276 37.80 -5.31 -39.50
CA ARG A 276 37.94 -4.38 -40.64
C ARG A 276 39.36 -4.31 -41.18
N LYS A 277 40.37 -4.37 -40.31
CA LYS A 277 41.78 -4.30 -40.70
C LYS A 277 42.33 -5.61 -41.28
N VAL A 278 41.81 -6.76 -40.82
CA VAL A 278 42.28 -8.09 -41.22
C VAL A 278 41.52 -8.64 -42.44
N PHE A 279 40.22 -8.33 -42.55
CA PHE A 279 39.34 -8.87 -43.59
C PHE A 279 38.80 -7.81 -44.56
N GLY A 280 39.08 -6.53 -44.34
CA GLY A 280 38.80 -5.46 -45.29
C GLY A 280 39.92 -5.34 -46.32
N LYS A 281 39.66 -5.84 -47.53
CA LYS A 281 40.14 -5.22 -48.76
C LYS A 281 39.19 -4.08 -49.12
#